data_AF-A0A955V675-F1
#
_entry.id   AF-A0A955V675-F1
#
_cell.length_a   1.000
_cell.length_b   1.000
_cell.length_c   1.000
_cell.angle_alpha   90.00
_cell.angle_beta   90.00
_cell.angle_gamma   90.00
#
_symmetry.space_group_name_H-M   'P 1'
#
loop_
_entity.id
_entity.type
_entity.pdbx_description
1 polymer ?
#
loop_
_entity_poly.entity_id
_entity_poly.type
_entity_poly.pdbx_seq_one_letter_code
_entity_poly.pdbx_strand_id
1 'polypeptide(L)'
;MAQAIIQATAGLYGFIQDHERALRGRGSVAEPLRERMRAAVAELAARFAEARTDAADRLEHARAEALRALRAFAAELEERPEHARLRRMQAALGRAYEGLRAGILKRRQGLPAGVDLRQLKPRNLARNAFHVSMALIGVFLYELVLDRTGVLIVTASLLAGFVALDVSRRLSPRFNERLVQGVFGAISRPGEAHQIPAATWYLLALFLGCLLLPQHGIELGTLVLGLGDPAASLVGKRFPQPKLLGEKSLAGSLAFTAVAFVASLALLALVQPALGPLAMVGVAAGTALAGAVAELLSGRGIDDNLTVPLVAGAVAALLLGA
;
A
#
# COMPACT_ATOMS: atom_id res chain seq x y z
N MET A 1 5.07 31.78 -0.70
CA MET A 1 4.53 30.93 -1.78
C MET A 1 4.72 29.43 -1.51
N ALA A 2 5.96 28.92 -1.34
CA ALA A 2 6.20 27.51 -1.03
C ALA A 2 5.51 27.00 0.26
N GLN A 3 5.44 27.84 1.31
CA GLN A 3 4.75 27.47 2.55
C GLN A 3 3.22 27.35 2.38
N ALA A 4 2.59 28.21 1.57
CA ALA A 4 1.15 28.18 1.37
C ALA A 4 0.70 26.88 0.69
N ILE A 5 1.43 26.42 -0.33
CA ILE A 5 1.12 25.14 -0.99
C ILE A 5 1.39 23.95 -0.07
N ILE A 6 2.41 24.00 0.79
CA ILE A 6 2.70 22.94 1.78
C ILE A 6 1.55 22.84 2.80
N GLN A 7 1.07 23.97 3.33
CA GLN A 7 -0.05 24.03 4.27
C GLN A 7 -1.36 23.57 3.62
N ALA A 8 -1.65 24.00 2.38
CA ALA A 8 -2.81 23.53 1.63
C ALA A 8 -2.76 22.01 1.39
N THR A 9 -1.57 21.48 1.08
CA THR A 9 -1.35 20.03 0.87
C THR A 9 -1.57 19.25 2.17
N ALA A 10 -1.08 19.75 3.32
CA ALA A 10 -1.34 19.14 4.62
C ALA A 10 -2.84 19.18 5.00
N GLY A 11 -3.53 20.29 4.73
CA GLY A 11 -4.98 20.38 4.91
C GLY A 11 -5.75 19.40 4.04
N LEU A 12 -5.33 19.19 2.79
CA LEU A 12 -5.92 18.21 1.89
C LEU A 12 -5.77 16.77 2.42
N TYR A 13 -4.63 16.44 3.01
CA TYR A 13 -4.43 15.15 3.69
C TYR A 13 -5.44 14.95 4.82
N GLY A 14 -5.59 15.94 5.70
CA GLY A 14 -6.55 15.90 6.82
C GLY A 14 -7.98 15.68 6.32
N PHE A 15 -8.42 16.48 5.34
CA PHE A 15 -9.74 16.34 4.74
C PHE A 15 -10.00 14.92 4.20
N ILE A 16 -9.05 14.34 3.47
CA ILE A 16 -9.19 12.98 2.91
C ILE A 16 -9.33 11.95 4.04
N GLN A 17 -8.51 12.05 5.08
CA GLN A 17 -8.52 11.10 6.20
C GLN A 17 -9.81 11.19 7.02
N ASP A 18 -10.25 12.40 7.37
CA ASP A 18 -11.41 12.64 8.24
C ASP A 18 -12.71 12.13 7.61
N HIS A 19 -12.79 12.17 6.28
CA HIS A 19 -14.00 11.85 5.53
C HIS A 19 -13.98 10.47 4.88
N GLU A 20 -12.87 9.72 4.93
CA GLU A 20 -12.76 8.39 4.32
C GLU A 20 -13.82 7.41 4.83
N ARG A 21 -14.09 7.39 6.15
CA ARG A 21 -15.09 6.50 6.74
C ARG A 21 -16.51 6.91 6.36
N ALA A 22 -16.78 8.22 6.41
CA ALA A 22 -18.10 8.78 6.16
C ALA A 22 -18.58 8.52 4.71
N LEU A 23 -17.64 8.53 3.75
CA LEU A 23 -17.95 8.29 2.34
C LEU A 23 -18.15 6.80 1.96
N ARG A 24 -17.90 5.87 2.88
CA ARG A 24 -18.16 4.43 2.67
C ARG A 24 -19.61 4.02 2.89
N GLY A 25 -20.45 4.93 3.38
CA GLY A 25 -21.88 4.72 3.57
C GLY A 25 -22.63 4.35 2.28
N ARG A 26 -23.90 3.99 2.45
CA ARG A 26 -24.90 3.82 1.39
C ARG A 26 -26.01 4.84 1.62
N GLY A 27 -26.65 5.31 0.55
CA GLY A 27 -27.72 6.30 0.63
C GLY A 27 -27.25 7.74 0.44
N SER A 28 -27.98 8.70 1.01
CA SER A 28 -27.66 10.12 0.99
C SER A 28 -26.72 10.52 2.12
N VAL A 29 -25.87 11.52 1.86
CA VAL A 29 -25.02 12.12 2.88
C VAL A 29 -25.88 12.95 3.84
N ALA A 30 -25.77 12.71 5.15
CA ALA A 30 -26.49 13.49 6.16
C ALA A 30 -26.10 14.99 6.10
N GLU A 31 -27.08 15.88 6.25
CA GLU A 31 -26.87 17.33 6.07
C GLU A 31 -25.78 17.93 6.97
N PRO A 32 -25.68 17.59 8.28
CA PRO A 32 -24.60 18.13 9.13
C PRO A 32 -23.19 17.69 8.71
N LEU A 33 -23.08 16.52 8.07
CA LEU A 33 -21.81 16.07 7.51
C LEU A 33 -21.53 16.80 6.19
N ARG A 34 -22.56 16.96 5.36
CA ARG A 34 -22.49 17.66 4.08
C ARG A 34 -22.06 19.12 4.24
N GLU A 35 -22.62 19.85 5.20
CA GLU A 35 -22.22 21.24 5.51
C GLU A 35 -20.76 21.36 5.94
N ARG A 36 -20.31 20.48 6.85
CA ARG A 36 -18.90 20.44 7.26
C ARG A 36 -17.96 20.15 6.09
N MET A 37 -18.35 19.23 5.20
CA MET A 37 -17.59 18.95 3.99
C MET A 37 -17.54 20.14 3.04
N ARG A 38 -18.67 20.84 2.82
CA ARG A 38 -18.72 22.04 1.97
C ARG A 38 -17.76 23.12 2.47
N ALA A 39 -17.81 23.44 3.76
CA ALA A 39 -16.95 24.44 4.37
C ALA A 39 -15.46 24.09 4.19
N ALA A 40 -15.08 22.84 4.49
CA ALA A 40 -13.70 22.37 4.36
C ALA A 40 -13.21 22.38 2.90
N VAL A 41 -14.05 21.97 1.94
CA VAL A 41 -13.70 21.96 0.51
C VAL A 41 -13.55 23.38 -0.02
N ALA A 42 -14.44 24.31 0.37
CA ALA A 42 -14.37 25.71 -0.03
C ALA A 42 -13.09 26.38 0.48
N GLU A 43 -12.76 26.17 1.76
CA GLU A 43 -11.52 26.67 2.36
C GLU A 43 -10.27 26.14 1.66
N LEU A 44 -10.21 24.82 1.39
CA LEU A 44 -9.10 24.21 0.67
C LEU A 44 -8.98 24.75 -0.77
N ALA A 45 -10.11 24.90 -1.48
CA ALA A 45 -10.11 25.42 -2.84
C ALA A 45 -9.57 26.86 -2.91
N ALA A 46 -9.94 27.71 -1.93
CA ALA A 46 -9.39 29.06 -1.82
C ALA A 46 -7.87 29.04 -1.58
N ARG A 47 -7.40 28.25 -0.61
CA ARG A 47 -5.96 28.09 -0.32
C ARG A 47 -5.17 27.62 -1.53
N PHE A 48 -5.68 26.63 -2.28
CA PHE A 48 -5.01 26.16 -3.50
C PHE A 48 -5.04 27.19 -4.63
N ALA A 49 -6.09 28.01 -4.74
CA ALA A 49 -6.17 29.08 -5.73
C ALA A 49 -5.13 30.19 -5.47
N GLU A 50 -4.90 30.54 -4.21
CA GLU A 50 -3.92 31.54 -3.78
C GLU A 50 -2.47 31.01 -3.83
N ALA A 51 -2.26 29.73 -3.54
CA ALA A 51 -0.95 29.08 -3.53
C ALA A 51 -0.40 28.75 -4.94
N ARG A 52 -0.40 29.72 -5.86
CA ARG A 52 0.21 29.58 -7.20
C ARG A 52 1.68 29.22 -7.09
N THR A 53 2.21 28.51 -8.09
CA THR A 53 3.65 28.20 -8.18
C THR A 53 4.23 28.71 -9.50
N ASP A 54 5.49 29.16 -9.49
CA ASP A 54 6.18 29.59 -10.71
C ASP A 54 6.33 28.40 -11.68
N ALA A 55 6.00 28.63 -12.95
CA ALA A 55 5.59 27.59 -13.88
C ALA A 55 6.74 26.89 -14.62
N ALA A 56 6.86 25.57 -14.38
CA ALA A 56 7.22 24.48 -15.31
C ALA A 56 7.27 23.11 -14.61
N ASP A 57 6.84 23.02 -13.35
CA ASP A 57 7.03 21.82 -12.53
C ASP A 57 5.75 20.99 -12.39
N ARG A 58 5.93 19.66 -12.24
CA ARG A 58 4.87 18.69 -11.89
C ARG A 58 4.02 19.12 -10.69
N LEU A 59 4.55 19.97 -9.82
CA LEU A 59 3.87 20.54 -8.66
C LEU A 59 2.68 21.43 -9.06
N GLU A 60 2.81 22.25 -10.11
CA GLU A 60 1.73 23.11 -10.58
C GLU A 60 0.61 22.29 -11.22
N HIS A 61 0.97 21.23 -11.95
CA HIS A 61 0.01 20.29 -12.51
C HIS A 61 -0.82 19.61 -11.41
N ALA A 62 -0.15 19.11 -10.36
CA ALA A 62 -0.82 18.48 -9.23
C ALA A 62 -1.69 19.47 -8.44
N ARG A 63 -1.25 20.73 -8.28
CA ARG A 63 -2.05 21.81 -7.70
C ARG A 63 -3.31 22.09 -8.50
N ALA A 64 -3.19 22.22 -9.82
CA ALA A 64 -4.31 22.46 -10.71
C ALA A 64 -5.30 21.29 -10.70
N GLU A 65 -4.81 20.04 -10.65
CA GLU A 65 -5.64 18.86 -10.48
C GLU A 65 -6.39 18.87 -9.15
N ALA A 66 -5.71 19.19 -8.03
CA ALA A 66 -6.33 19.31 -6.72
C ALA A 66 -7.45 20.36 -6.73
N LEU A 67 -7.20 21.54 -7.28
CA LEU A 67 -8.19 22.61 -7.37
C LEU A 67 -9.41 22.21 -8.22
N ARG A 68 -9.19 21.57 -9.38
CA ARG A 68 -10.29 21.05 -10.21
C ARG A 68 -11.11 20.00 -9.47
N ALA A 69 -10.45 19.05 -8.81
CA ALA A 69 -11.10 18.00 -8.05
C ALA A 69 -11.90 18.56 -6.85
N LEU A 70 -11.37 19.56 -6.14
CA LEU A 70 -12.08 20.24 -5.05
C LEU A 70 -13.33 20.98 -5.53
N ARG A 71 -13.23 21.72 -6.65
CA ARG A 71 -14.38 22.42 -7.24
C ARG A 71 -15.47 21.46 -7.69
N ALA A 72 -15.07 20.35 -8.33
CA ALA A 72 -16.02 19.30 -8.68
C ALA A 72 -16.68 18.74 -7.42
N PHE A 73 -15.89 18.42 -6.38
CA PHE A 73 -16.40 17.86 -5.13
C PHE A 73 -17.41 18.81 -4.46
N ALA A 74 -17.13 20.11 -4.45
CA ALA A 74 -18.05 21.13 -3.95
C ALA A 74 -19.36 21.16 -4.74
N ALA A 75 -19.30 21.10 -6.07
CA ALA A 75 -20.49 21.08 -6.92
C ALA A 75 -21.39 19.86 -6.64
N GLU A 76 -20.80 18.67 -6.51
CA GLU A 76 -21.55 17.46 -6.15
C GLU A 76 -22.18 17.56 -4.74
N LEU A 77 -21.50 18.23 -3.81
CA LEU A 77 -22.07 18.53 -2.49
C LEU A 77 -23.22 19.54 -2.57
N GLU A 78 -23.38 20.35 -3.61
CA GLU A 78 -24.53 21.26 -3.73
C GLU A 78 -25.80 20.57 -4.27
N GLU A 79 -25.65 19.46 -4.97
CA GLU A 79 -26.77 18.73 -5.59
C GLU A 79 -27.40 17.69 -4.64
N ARG A 80 -27.59 16.45 -5.10
CA ARG A 80 -27.98 15.30 -4.28
C ARG A 80 -26.76 14.38 -4.17
N PRO A 81 -25.86 14.61 -3.21
CA PRO A 81 -24.58 13.92 -3.15
C PRO A 81 -24.76 12.43 -2.99
N GLU A 82 -24.29 11.67 -3.98
CA GLU A 82 -24.22 10.22 -3.89
C GLU A 82 -22.88 9.78 -3.30
N HIS A 83 -22.88 8.90 -2.30
CA HIS A 83 -21.65 8.35 -1.74
C HIS A 83 -20.71 7.77 -2.81
N ALA A 84 -21.25 7.13 -3.85
CA ALA A 84 -20.44 6.54 -4.92
C ALA A 84 -19.68 7.61 -5.74
N ARG A 85 -20.32 8.74 -6.05
CA ARG A 85 -19.70 9.86 -6.78
C ARG A 85 -18.66 10.54 -5.91
N LEU A 86 -19.01 10.88 -4.67
CA LEU A 86 -18.09 11.48 -3.72
C LEU A 86 -16.85 10.61 -3.45
N ARG A 87 -16.99 9.27 -3.41
CA ARG A 87 -15.85 8.35 -3.33
C ARG A 87 -14.93 8.45 -4.55
N ARG A 88 -15.47 8.51 -5.76
CA ARG A 88 -14.66 8.69 -6.99
C ARG A 88 -13.91 10.02 -6.96
N MET A 89 -14.55 11.07 -6.48
CA MET A 89 -13.95 12.40 -6.37
C MET A 89 -12.89 12.47 -5.26
N GLN A 90 -13.14 11.81 -4.12
CA GLN A 90 -12.13 11.65 -3.07
C GLN A 90 -10.90 10.89 -3.56
N ALA A 91 -11.09 9.86 -4.42
CA ALA A 91 -9.97 9.16 -5.04
C ALA A 91 -9.14 10.08 -5.96
N ALA A 92 -9.77 11.01 -6.68
CA ALA A 92 -9.07 12.03 -7.45
C ALA A 92 -8.30 13.01 -6.57
N LEU A 93 -8.90 13.48 -5.47
CA LEU A 93 -8.21 14.30 -4.47
C LEU A 93 -6.97 13.59 -3.88
N GLY A 94 -7.08 12.29 -3.62
CA GLY A 94 -5.95 11.48 -3.16
C GLY A 94 -4.78 11.39 -4.16
N ARG A 95 -5.07 11.32 -5.46
CA ARG A 95 -4.02 11.35 -6.50
C ARG A 95 -3.34 12.71 -6.57
N ALA A 96 -4.13 13.78 -6.57
CA ALA A 96 -3.61 15.13 -6.58
C ALA A 96 -2.73 15.40 -5.34
N TYR A 97 -3.15 14.92 -4.16
CA TYR A 97 -2.34 14.97 -2.94
C TYR A 97 -0.99 14.26 -3.09
N GLU A 98 -0.95 13.03 -3.59
CA GLU A 98 0.32 12.31 -3.76
C GLU A 98 1.23 12.98 -4.79
N GLY A 99 0.66 13.55 -5.85
CA GLY A 99 1.40 14.37 -6.82
C GLY A 99 2.03 15.61 -6.18
N LEU A 100 1.25 16.33 -5.36
CA LEU A 100 1.71 17.50 -4.60
C LEU A 100 2.82 17.12 -3.62
N ARG A 101 2.59 16.08 -2.81
CA ARG A 101 3.54 15.55 -1.83
C ARG A 101 4.87 15.17 -2.50
N ALA A 102 4.83 14.40 -3.59
CA ALA A 102 6.03 14.02 -4.32
C ALA A 102 6.78 15.24 -4.90
N GLY A 103 6.03 16.22 -5.44
CA GLY A 103 6.58 17.48 -5.93
C GLY A 103 7.28 18.30 -4.85
N ILE A 104 6.67 18.42 -3.67
CA ILE A 104 7.22 19.14 -2.51
C ILE A 104 8.49 18.46 -2.02
N LEU A 105 8.44 17.14 -1.78
CA LEU A 105 9.59 16.39 -1.25
C LEU A 105 10.78 16.38 -2.21
N LYS A 106 10.54 16.39 -3.54
CA LYS A 106 11.61 16.48 -4.55
C LYS A 106 12.39 17.79 -4.49
N ARG A 107 11.76 18.89 -4.08
CA ARG A 107 12.41 20.21 -3.97
C ARG A 107 13.40 20.31 -2.80
N ARG A 108 13.46 19.30 -1.91
CA ARG A 108 14.35 19.24 -0.71
C ARG A 108 14.31 20.50 0.18
N GLN A 109 13.22 21.25 0.10
CA GLN A 109 12.97 22.36 1.04
C GLN A 109 12.50 21.75 2.36
N GLY A 110 13.05 22.22 3.48
CA GLY A 110 12.59 21.79 4.80
C GLY A 110 11.09 22.05 4.95
N LEU A 111 10.38 21.11 5.58
CA LEU A 111 8.97 21.30 5.90
C LEU A 111 8.84 22.32 7.05
N PRO A 112 7.81 23.20 7.03
CA PRO A 112 7.52 24.07 8.17
C PRO A 112 7.34 23.26 9.46
N ALA A 113 7.71 23.85 10.60
CA ALA A 113 7.53 23.23 11.90
C ALA A 113 6.07 22.80 12.11
N GLY A 114 5.85 21.56 12.56
CA GLY A 114 4.53 20.99 12.78
C GLY A 114 3.81 20.44 11.55
N VAL A 115 4.40 20.52 10.35
CA VAL A 115 3.82 19.94 9.13
C VAL A 115 4.47 18.61 8.78
N ASP A 116 3.66 17.57 8.64
CA ASP A 116 4.07 16.23 8.25
C ASP A 116 3.28 15.77 7.01
N LEU A 117 3.96 15.64 5.86
CA LEU A 117 3.36 15.21 4.59
C LEU A 117 3.43 13.69 4.44
N ARG A 118 2.52 13.01 5.14
CA ARG A 118 2.44 11.54 5.18
C ARG A 118 1.96 10.95 3.87
N GLN A 119 2.35 9.72 3.59
CA GLN A 119 1.80 8.99 2.44
C GLN A 119 0.34 8.58 2.72
N LEU A 120 -0.58 8.83 1.77
CA LEU A 120 -1.93 8.31 1.81
C LEU A 120 -1.92 6.78 1.68
N LYS A 121 -2.42 6.12 2.72
CA LYS A 121 -2.67 4.67 2.74
C LYS A 121 -4.16 4.40 2.96
N PRO A 122 -5.03 4.63 1.96
CA PRO A 122 -6.47 4.37 2.12
C PRO A 122 -6.72 2.91 2.51
N ARG A 123 -7.81 2.61 3.23
CA ARG A 123 -8.15 1.19 3.53
C ARG A 123 -8.66 0.55 2.24
N ASN A 124 -7.88 -0.36 1.67
CA ASN A 124 -8.23 -1.04 0.43
C ASN A 124 -8.43 -2.54 0.69
N LEU A 125 -9.70 -2.94 0.88
CA LEU A 125 -10.04 -4.35 1.13
C LEU A 125 -9.78 -5.22 -0.10
N ALA A 126 -9.98 -4.69 -1.31
CA ALA A 126 -9.71 -5.43 -2.55
C ALA A 126 -8.21 -5.74 -2.69
N ARG A 127 -7.34 -4.75 -2.39
CA ARG A 127 -5.90 -4.99 -2.32
C ARG A 127 -5.53 -6.02 -1.26
N ASN A 128 -6.09 -5.89 -0.05
CA ASN A 128 -5.81 -6.85 1.03
C ASN A 128 -6.24 -8.27 0.64
N ALA A 129 -7.43 -8.43 0.04
CA ALA A 129 -7.92 -9.70 -0.47
C ALA A 129 -7.00 -10.25 -1.58
N PHE A 130 -6.60 -9.40 -2.53
CA PHE A 130 -5.65 -9.77 -3.58
C PHE A 130 -4.31 -10.25 -3.00
N HIS A 131 -3.75 -9.57 -2.01
CA HIS A 131 -2.52 -9.99 -1.32
C HIS A 131 -2.67 -11.38 -0.69
N VAL A 132 -3.74 -11.61 0.09
CA VAL A 132 -4.00 -12.90 0.75
C VAL A 132 -4.18 -13.99 -0.30
N SER A 133 -5.02 -13.76 -1.32
CA SER A 133 -5.29 -14.73 -2.37
C SER A 133 -4.03 -15.11 -3.15
N MET A 134 -3.20 -14.14 -3.54
CA MET A 134 -1.96 -14.41 -4.28
C MET A 134 -0.96 -15.21 -3.45
N ALA A 135 -0.84 -14.92 -2.15
CA ALA A 135 0.05 -15.67 -1.27
C ALA A 135 -0.43 -17.12 -1.07
N LEU A 136 -1.72 -17.32 -0.79
CA LEU A 136 -2.28 -18.66 -0.62
C LEU A 136 -2.20 -19.47 -1.92
N ILE A 137 -2.58 -18.88 -3.06
CA ILE A 137 -2.48 -19.54 -4.36
C ILE A 137 -1.02 -19.88 -4.66
N GLY A 138 -0.08 -18.97 -4.47
CA GLY A 138 1.34 -19.22 -4.73
C GLY A 138 1.92 -20.35 -3.89
N VAL A 139 1.62 -20.35 -2.59
CA VAL A 139 2.09 -21.38 -1.64
C VAL A 139 1.49 -22.73 -1.97
N PHE A 140 0.16 -22.83 -2.13
CA PHE A 140 -0.47 -24.12 -2.42
C PHE A 140 -0.22 -24.63 -3.84
N LEU A 141 0.05 -23.74 -4.81
CA LEU A 141 0.53 -24.18 -6.12
C LEU A 141 1.91 -24.81 -6.02
N TYR A 142 2.83 -24.25 -5.23
CA TYR A 142 4.15 -24.85 -5.03
C TYR A 142 4.04 -26.16 -4.23
N GLU A 143 3.24 -26.17 -3.17
CA GLU A 143 3.14 -27.33 -2.29
C GLU A 143 2.44 -28.53 -2.96
N LEU A 144 1.40 -28.28 -3.76
CA LEU A 144 0.47 -29.34 -4.22
C LEU A 144 0.51 -29.63 -5.73
N VAL A 145 1.04 -28.73 -6.55
CA VAL A 145 0.85 -28.80 -8.01
C VAL A 145 2.14 -28.70 -8.80
N LEU A 146 3.00 -27.74 -8.48
CA LEU A 146 4.19 -27.40 -9.26
C LEU A 146 5.44 -27.84 -8.51
N ASP A 147 6.39 -28.44 -9.24
CA ASP A 147 7.74 -28.61 -8.72
C ASP A 147 8.50 -27.28 -8.75
N ARG A 148 9.72 -27.28 -8.20
CA ARG A 148 10.59 -26.09 -8.17
C ARG A 148 10.81 -25.49 -9.57
N THR A 149 10.98 -26.34 -10.58
CA THR A 149 11.17 -25.92 -11.97
C THR A 149 9.92 -25.19 -12.48
N GLY A 150 8.73 -25.76 -12.26
CA GLY A 150 7.46 -25.18 -12.63
C GLY A 150 7.24 -23.80 -11.98
N VAL A 151 7.50 -23.67 -10.68
CA VAL A 151 7.38 -22.38 -9.98
C VAL A 151 8.37 -21.35 -10.51
N LEU A 152 9.62 -21.73 -10.79
CA LEU A 152 10.61 -20.83 -11.39
C LEU A 152 10.15 -20.34 -12.77
N ILE A 153 9.63 -21.22 -13.63
CA ILE A 153 9.12 -20.85 -14.95
C ILE A 153 7.93 -19.88 -14.82
N VAL A 154 6.97 -20.19 -13.95
CA VAL A 154 5.78 -19.35 -13.75
C VAL A 154 6.17 -17.98 -13.21
N THR A 155 6.97 -17.92 -12.14
CA THR A 155 7.39 -16.66 -11.52
C THR A 155 8.27 -15.83 -12.45
N ALA A 156 9.20 -16.44 -13.19
CA ALA A 156 10.01 -15.75 -14.19
C ALA A 156 9.17 -15.17 -15.33
N SER A 157 8.21 -15.94 -15.84
CA SER A 157 7.31 -15.51 -16.93
C SER A 157 6.43 -14.34 -16.49
N LEU A 158 5.83 -14.44 -15.30
CA LEU A 158 5.03 -13.35 -14.72
C LEU A 158 5.89 -12.12 -14.44
N LEU A 159 7.09 -12.30 -13.87
CA LEU A 159 8.02 -11.20 -13.60
C LEU A 159 8.40 -10.48 -14.90
N ALA A 160 8.78 -11.22 -15.94
CA ALA A 160 9.09 -10.65 -17.26
C ALA A 160 7.91 -9.87 -17.83
N GLY A 161 6.69 -10.41 -17.73
CA GLY A 161 5.47 -9.72 -18.14
C GLY A 161 5.22 -8.43 -17.37
N PHE A 162 5.37 -8.44 -16.03
CA PHE A 162 5.20 -7.25 -15.20
C PHE A 162 6.29 -6.20 -15.43
N VAL A 163 7.54 -6.61 -15.68
CA VAL A 163 8.62 -5.71 -16.07
C VAL A 163 8.33 -5.07 -17.43
N ALA A 164 7.87 -5.85 -18.42
CA ALA A 164 7.47 -5.33 -19.73
C ALA A 164 6.29 -4.33 -19.61
N LEU A 165 5.30 -4.63 -18.76
CA LEU A 165 4.23 -3.70 -18.42
C LEU A 165 4.76 -2.42 -17.74
N ASP A 166 5.73 -2.53 -16.84
CA ASP A 166 6.34 -1.39 -16.17
C ASP A 166 7.13 -0.49 -17.13
N VAL A 167 7.87 -1.07 -18.08
CA VAL A 167 8.57 -0.33 -19.13
C VAL A 167 7.57 0.34 -20.07
N SER A 168 6.60 -0.42 -20.59
CA SER A 168 5.63 0.10 -21.58
C SER A 168 4.76 1.23 -21.03
N ARG A 169 4.31 1.15 -19.77
CA ARG A 169 3.53 2.23 -19.14
C ARG A 169 4.35 3.52 -18.94
N ARG A 170 5.67 3.45 -18.82
CA ARG A 170 6.54 4.64 -18.72
C ARG A 170 6.68 5.37 -20.05
N LEU A 171 6.43 4.70 -21.17
CA LEU A 171 6.51 5.30 -22.51
C LEU A 171 5.27 6.13 -22.87
N SER A 172 4.12 5.89 -22.23
CA SER A 172 2.87 6.58 -22.57
C SER A 172 2.06 6.93 -21.31
N PRO A 173 1.94 8.24 -20.96
CA PRO A 173 1.12 8.69 -19.83
C PRO A 173 -0.33 8.22 -19.93
N ARG A 174 -0.91 8.22 -21.14
CA ARG A 174 -2.29 7.74 -21.39
C ARG A 174 -2.43 6.24 -21.11
N PHE A 175 -1.44 5.44 -21.49
CA PHE A 175 -1.46 4.01 -21.21
C PHE A 175 -1.31 3.74 -19.71
N ASN A 176 -0.40 4.47 -19.04
CA ASN A 176 -0.23 4.40 -17.59
C ASN A 176 -1.53 4.72 -16.84
N GLU A 177 -2.23 5.79 -17.22
CA GLU A 177 -3.52 6.15 -16.64
C GLU A 177 -4.56 5.05 -16.84
N ARG A 178 -4.71 4.54 -18.07
CA ARG A 178 -5.66 3.45 -18.37
C ARG A 178 -5.36 2.17 -17.57
N LEU A 179 -4.09 1.81 -17.44
CA LEU A 179 -3.67 0.60 -16.75
C LEU A 179 -3.85 0.73 -15.24
N VAL A 180 -3.30 1.80 -14.64
CA VAL A 180 -3.29 2.01 -13.19
C VAL A 180 -4.67 2.41 -12.65
N GLN A 181 -5.43 3.24 -13.38
CA GLN A 181 -6.75 3.70 -12.93
C GLN A 181 -7.89 2.83 -13.43
N GLY A 182 -7.71 2.10 -14.52
CA GLY A 182 -8.68 1.14 -15.05
C GLY A 182 -8.43 -0.25 -14.47
N VAL A 183 -7.57 -1.03 -15.13
CA VAL A 183 -7.36 -2.46 -14.87
C VAL A 183 -6.96 -2.72 -13.41
N PHE A 184 -6.00 -1.96 -12.88
CA PHE A 184 -5.50 -2.14 -11.51
C PHE A 184 -6.09 -1.14 -10.50
N GLY A 185 -7.07 -0.32 -10.90
CA GLY A 185 -7.58 0.78 -10.08
C GLY A 185 -8.13 0.34 -8.72
N ALA A 186 -8.66 -0.88 -8.63
CA ALA A 186 -9.17 -1.45 -7.39
C ALA A 186 -8.07 -1.82 -6.38
N ILE A 187 -6.83 -2.05 -6.83
CA ILE A 187 -5.71 -2.53 -5.98
C ILE A 187 -4.54 -1.56 -5.89
N SER A 188 -4.42 -0.62 -6.83
CA SER A 188 -3.38 0.41 -6.86
C SER A 188 -3.64 1.54 -5.85
N ARG A 189 -2.56 2.13 -5.33
CA ARG A 189 -2.62 3.36 -4.51
C ARG A 189 -2.43 4.62 -5.37
N PRO A 190 -2.97 5.79 -4.94
CA PRO A 190 -2.92 7.02 -5.73
C PRO A 190 -1.52 7.46 -6.18
N GLY A 191 -0.47 7.15 -5.42
CA GLY A 191 0.93 7.51 -5.73
C GLY A 191 1.74 6.42 -6.46
N GLU A 192 1.19 5.25 -6.75
CA GLU A 192 1.93 4.13 -7.36
C GLU A 192 2.09 4.27 -8.89
N ALA A 193 1.39 5.23 -9.51
CA ALA A 193 1.39 5.42 -10.97
C ALA A 193 2.77 5.74 -11.57
N HIS A 194 3.76 6.13 -10.77
CA HIS A 194 5.12 6.41 -11.27
C HIS A 194 6.21 5.61 -10.54
N GLN A 195 5.83 4.71 -9.65
CA GLN A 195 6.73 3.85 -8.89
C GLN A 195 6.73 2.44 -9.49
N ILE A 196 7.78 1.66 -9.26
CA ILE A 196 7.75 0.23 -9.59
C ILE A 196 6.58 -0.41 -8.80
N PRO A 197 5.66 -1.14 -9.45
CA PRO A 197 4.53 -1.75 -8.76
C PRO A 197 4.99 -2.74 -7.69
N ALA A 198 4.28 -2.76 -6.56
CA ALA A 198 4.49 -3.75 -5.48
C ALA A 198 4.47 -5.21 -6.00
N ALA A 199 3.64 -5.49 -7.00
CA ALA A 199 3.56 -6.81 -7.64
C ALA A 199 4.88 -7.22 -8.33
N THR A 200 5.62 -6.28 -8.91
CA THR A 200 6.93 -6.56 -9.53
C THR A 200 7.95 -6.94 -8.46
N TRP A 201 7.99 -6.22 -7.34
CA TRP A 201 8.85 -6.55 -6.20
C TRP A 201 8.50 -7.90 -5.58
N TYR A 202 7.20 -8.19 -5.45
CA TYR A 202 6.71 -9.47 -4.94
C TYR A 202 7.10 -10.64 -5.85
N LEU A 203 6.89 -10.53 -7.16
CA LEU A 203 7.29 -11.58 -8.12
C LEU A 203 8.79 -11.79 -8.14
N LEU A 204 9.59 -10.73 -7.98
CA LEU A 204 11.03 -10.83 -7.83
C LEU A 204 11.41 -11.58 -6.54
N ALA A 205 10.74 -11.31 -5.41
CA ALA A 205 10.95 -12.08 -4.17
C ALA A 205 10.61 -13.56 -4.34
N LEU A 206 9.48 -13.89 -4.99
CA LEU A 206 9.10 -15.28 -5.21
C LEU A 206 10.12 -16.00 -6.10
N PHE A 207 10.56 -15.36 -7.18
CA PHE A 207 11.55 -15.92 -8.08
C PHE A 207 12.90 -16.14 -7.37
N LEU A 208 13.44 -15.12 -6.70
CA LEU A 208 14.70 -15.23 -5.96
C LEU A 208 14.60 -16.20 -4.78
N GLY A 209 13.48 -16.18 -4.06
CA GLY A 209 13.24 -17.08 -2.95
C GLY A 209 13.17 -18.54 -3.38
N CYS A 210 12.43 -18.83 -4.45
CA CYS A 210 12.40 -20.18 -5.02
C CYS A 210 13.77 -20.61 -5.58
N LEU A 211 14.56 -19.68 -6.11
CA LEU A 211 15.90 -19.94 -6.63
C LEU A 211 16.92 -20.20 -5.51
N LEU A 212 16.82 -19.49 -4.39
CA LEU A 212 17.87 -19.45 -3.36
C LEU A 212 17.53 -20.20 -2.08
N LEU A 213 16.25 -20.37 -1.76
CA LEU A 213 15.79 -20.94 -0.50
C LEU A 213 15.13 -22.31 -0.71
N PRO A 214 15.13 -23.18 0.32
CA PRO A 214 14.28 -24.35 0.38
C PRO A 214 12.80 -23.99 0.24
N GLN A 215 12.00 -24.92 -0.31
CA GLN A 215 10.57 -24.76 -0.58
C GLN A 215 9.80 -24.19 0.62
N HIS A 216 9.81 -24.90 1.75
CA HIS A 216 9.07 -24.45 2.94
C HIS A 216 9.57 -23.10 3.49
N GLY A 217 10.85 -22.77 3.26
CA GLY A 217 11.40 -21.46 3.63
C GLY A 217 10.69 -20.33 2.88
N ILE A 218 10.70 -20.36 1.54
CA ILE A 218 10.04 -19.32 0.75
C ILE A 218 8.52 -19.32 0.90
N GLU A 219 7.88 -20.48 1.11
CA GLU A 219 6.45 -20.55 1.37
C GLU A 219 6.07 -19.84 2.67
N LEU A 220 6.81 -20.08 3.75
CA LEU A 220 6.62 -19.39 5.02
C LEU A 220 6.83 -17.89 4.87
N GLY A 221 7.91 -17.45 4.21
CA GLY A 221 8.14 -16.03 3.95
C GLY A 221 6.99 -15.39 3.13
N THR A 222 6.46 -16.12 2.15
CA THR A 222 5.34 -15.68 1.33
C THR A 222 4.06 -15.52 2.13
N LEU A 223 3.73 -16.47 3.01
CA LEU A 223 2.58 -16.36 3.92
C LEU A 223 2.72 -15.21 4.91
N VAL A 224 3.92 -15.02 5.45
CA VAL A 224 4.19 -13.92 6.39
C VAL A 224 3.89 -12.56 5.76
N LEU A 225 4.36 -12.29 4.54
CA LEU A 225 3.97 -11.08 3.82
C LEU A 225 2.46 -11.06 3.51
N GLY A 226 1.97 -12.15 2.93
CA GLY A 226 0.62 -12.25 2.35
C GLY A 226 -0.51 -12.07 3.36
N LEU A 227 -0.32 -12.51 4.61
CA LEU A 227 -1.31 -12.39 5.67
C LEU A 227 -0.93 -11.31 6.70
N GLY A 228 0.36 -11.11 6.96
CA GLY A 228 0.87 -10.12 7.90
C GLY A 228 0.58 -8.68 7.45
N ASP A 229 0.89 -8.31 6.20
CA ASP A 229 0.69 -6.92 5.72
C ASP A 229 -0.80 -6.51 5.69
N PRO A 230 -1.74 -7.35 5.21
CA PRO A 230 -3.17 -7.07 5.36
C PRO A 230 -3.61 -6.89 6.81
N ALA A 231 -3.13 -7.72 7.74
CA ALA A 231 -3.45 -7.60 9.17
C ALA A 231 -2.94 -6.27 9.75
N ALA A 232 -1.68 -5.92 9.47
CA ALA A 232 -1.07 -4.66 9.89
C ALA A 232 -1.84 -3.45 9.36
N SER A 233 -2.23 -3.49 8.08
CA SER A 233 -3.01 -2.45 7.40
C SER A 233 -4.42 -2.29 7.98
N LEU A 234 -5.09 -3.37 8.37
CA LEU A 234 -6.43 -3.33 8.95
C LEU A 234 -6.43 -2.83 10.39
N VAL A 235 -5.55 -3.39 11.22
CA VAL A 235 -5.47 -3.10 12.66
C VAL A 235 -4.81 -1.74 12.92
N GLY A 236 -3.69 -1.44 12.25
CA GLY A 236 -3.00 -0.16 12.40
C GLY A 236 -3.85 1.06 12.00
N LYS A 237 -4.86 0.87 11.14
CA LYS A 237 -5.85 1.91 10.79
C LYS A 237 -7.07 1.94 11.71
N ARG A 238 -7.33 0.87 12.46
CA ARG A 238 -8.43 0.79 13.43
C ARG A 238 -8.01 1.40 14.76
N PHE A 239 -6.79 1.13 15.19
CA PHE A 239 -6.23 1.57 16.46
C PHE A 239 -5.03 2.50 16.21
N PRO A 240 -5.27 3.82 16.09
CA PRO A 240 -4.20 4.78 15.91
C PRO A 240 -3.33 4.83 17.18
N GLN A 241 -2.21 4.14 17.14
CA GLN A 241 -1.16 4.12 18.16
C GLN A 241 0.06 4.92 17.71
N PRO A 242 1.01 5.22 18.63
CA PRO A 242 2.29 5.80 18.26
C PRO A 242 2.95 5.05 17.10
N LYS A 243 3.58 5.81 16.21
CA LYS A 243 4.38 5.25 15.11
C LYS A 243 5.68 4.70 15.70
N LEU A 244 6.08 3.52 15.25
CA LEU A 244 7.36 2.92 15.60
C LEU A 244 8.46 3.46 14.69
N LEU A 245 8.26 3.30 13.38
CA LEU A 245 9.24 3.69 12.38
C LEU A 245 8.53 4.11 11.09
N GLY A 246 8.80 5.34 10.65
CA GLY A 246 8.10 5.93 9.50
C GLY A 246 6.58 5.87 9.67
N GLU A 247 5.90 5.22 8.72
CA GLU A 247 4.44 5.12 8.72
C GLU A 247 3.90 3.89 9.50
N LYS A 248 4.77 3.03 10.03
CA LYS A 248 4.40 1.77 10.68
C LYS A 248 4.07 2.03 12.17
N SER A 249 2.95 1.48 12.65
CA SER A 249 2.42 1.68 14.02
C SER A 249 2.59 0.44 14.88
N LEU A 250 2.72 0.60 16.19
CA LEU A 250 2.83 -0.53 17.13
C LEU A 250 1.68 -1.55 16.99
N ALA A 251 0.42 -1.09 16.98
CA ALA A 251 -0.73 -1.96 16.77
C ALA A 251 -0.68 -2.73 15.43
N GLY A 252 -0.14 -2.10 14.39
CA GLY A 252 0.04 -2.71 13.07
C GLY A 252 1.10 -3.81 13.10
N SER A 253 2.26 -3.54 13.69
CA SER A 253 3.34 -4.52 13.81
C SER A 253 2.98 -5.69 14.73
N LEU A 254 2.25 -5.46 15.83
CA LEU A 254 1.75 -6.54 16.67
C LEU A 254 0.74 -7.43 15.92
N ALA A 255 -0.16 -6.83 15.13
CA ALA A 255 -1.09 -7.58 14.30
C ALA A 255 -0.38 -8.37 13.20
N PHE A 256 0.63 -7.77 12.56
CA PHE A 256 1.49 -8.45 11.60
C PHE A 256 2.08 -9.71 12.22
N THR A 257 2.80 -9.57 13.34
CA THR A 257 3.53 -10.67 13.98
C THR A 257 2.58 -11.77 14.43
N ALA A 258 1.44 -11.42 15.05
CA ALA A 258 0.47 -12.41 15.52
C ALA A 258 -0.14 -13.23 14.38
N VAL A 259 -0.54 -12.57 13.29
CA VAL A 259 -1.13 -13.27 12.13
C VAL A 259 -0.07 -14.07 11.37
N ALA A 260 1.13 -13.51 11.19
CA ALA A 260 2.27 -14.21 10.58
C ALA A 260 2.66 -15.47 11.38
N PHE A 261 2.65 -15.39 12.71
CA PHE A 261 2.92 -16.52 13.60
C PHE A 261 1.89 -17.63 13.43
N VAL A 262 0.59 -17.31 13.49
CA VAL A 262 -0.48 -18.30 13.34
C VAL A 262 -0.47 -18.92 11.94
N ALA A 263 -0.25 -18.12 10.89
CA ALA A 263 -0.14 -18.62 9.53
C ALA A 263 1.04 -19.58 9.35
N SER A 264 2.19 -19.22 9.92
CA SER A 264 3.41 -20.06 9.88
C SER A 264 3.20 -21.38 10.63
N LEU A 265 2.60 -21.33 11.82
CA LEU A 265 2.24 -22.52 12.59
C LEU A 265 1.30 -23.44 11.81
N ALA A 266 0.27 -22.87 11.18
CA ALA A 266 -0.70 -23.64 10.42
C ALA A 266 -0.06 -24.35 9.21
N LEU A 267 0.82 -23.66 8.47
CA LEU A 267 1.54 -24.29 7.36
C LEU A 267 2.47 -25.40 7.86
N LEU A 268 3.28 -25.12 8.90
CA LEU A 268 4.18 -26.12 9.49
C LEU A 268 3.42 -27.36 9.97
N ALA A 269 2.23 -27.20 10.56
CA ALA A 269 1.40 -28.32 11.00
C ALA A 269 0.91 -29.19 9.85
N LEU A 270 0.73 -28.60 8.67
CA LEU A 270 0.29 -29.28 7.47
C LEU A 270 1.45 -30.00 6.76
N VAL A 271 2.59 -29.31 6.58
CA VAL A 271 3.68 -29.74 5.69
C VAL A 271 4.90 -30.30 6.43
N GLN A 272 5.00 -30.08 7.74
CA GLN A 272 6.08 -30.58 8.61
C GLN A 272 5.54 -31.28 9.88
N PRO A 273 4.63 -32.28 9.77
CA PRO A 273 4.02 -32.93 10.94
C PRO A 273 5.01 -33.71 11.81
N ALA A 274 6.20 -34.06 11.28
CA ALA A 274 7.26 -34.71 12.04
C ALA A 274 8.03 -33.74 12.96
N LEU A 275 7.88 -32.43 12.76
CA LEU A 275 8.53 -31.42 13.60
C LEU A 275 7.84 -31.39 14.97
N GLY A 276 8.62 -31.50 16.05
CA GLY A 276 8.06 -31.44 17.40
C GLY A 276 7.35 -30.10 17.68
N PRO A 277 6.27 -30.06 18.48
CA PRO A 277 5.48 -28.84 18.69
C PRO A 277 6.30 -27.61 19.13
N LEU A 278 7.30 -27.81 19.98
CA LEU A 278 8.18 -26.73 20.44
C LEU A 278 9.04 -26.15 19.31
N ALA A 279 9.55 -27.01 18.42
CA ALA A 279 10.32 -26.58 17.25
C ALA A 279 9.43 -25.82 16.26
N MET A 280 8.19 -26.25 16.06
CA MET A 280 7.22 -25.54 15.21
C MET A 280 6.94 -24.13 15.73
N VAL A 281 6.72 -23.99 17.04
CA VAL A 281 6.54 -22.69 17.70
C VAL A 281 7.79 -21.83 17.53
N GLY A 282 8.98 -22.41 17.71
CA GLY A 282 10.25 -21.71 17.51
C GLY A 282 10.42 -21.17 16.09
N VAL A 283 10.19 -22.02 15.08
CA VAL A 283 10.29 -21.65 13.66
C VAL A 283 9.25 -20.59 13.31
N ALA A 284 7.98 -20.78 13.70
CA ALA A 284 6.92 -19.83 13.43
C ALA A 284 7.16 -18.47 14.09
N ALA A 285 7.63 -18.45 15.34
CA ALA A 285 7.93 -17.21 16.05
C ALA A 285 9.13 -16.48 15.41
N GLY A 286 10.21 -17.21 15.12
CA GLY A 286 11.39 -16.65 14.46
C GLY A 286 11.07 -16.07 13.09
N THR A 287 10.31 -16.80 12.28
CA THR A 287 9.87 -16.37 10.94
C THR A 287 8.97 -15.12 11.01
N ALA A 288 7.98 -15.11 11.91
CA ALA A 288 7.07 -13.97 12.08
C ALA A 288 7.80 -12.71 12.55
N LEU A 289 8.72 -12.85 13.52
CA LEU A 289 9.54 -11.73 14.01
C LEU A 289 10.49 -11.21 12.93
N ALA A 290 11.15 -12.09 12.18
CA ALA A 290 12.00 -11.70 11.07
C ALA A 290 11.23 -10.92 10.00
N GLY A 291 10.02 -11.38 9.65
CA GLY A 291 9.13 -10.67 8.75
C GLY A 291 8.71 -9.30 9.27
N ALA A 292 8.37 -9.19 10.56
CA ALA A 292 8.00 -7.91 11.18
C ALA A 292 9.17 -6.91 11.22
N VAL A 293 10.39 -7.39 11.49
CA VAL A 293 11.60 -6.56 11.43
C VAL A 293 11.87 -6.11 9.99
N ALA A 294 11.79 -7.01 9.01
CA ALA A 294 11.93 -6.66 7.61
C ALA A 294 10.88 -5.62 7.18
N GLU A 295 9.62 -5.78 7.61
CA GLU A 295 8.51 -4.86 7.34
C GLU A 295 8.77 -3.46 7.94
N LEU A 296 9.27 -3.41 9.17
CA LEU A 296 9.62 -2.16 9.86
C LEU A 296 10.79 -1.42 9.21
N LEU A 297 11.80 -2.14 8.73
CA LEU A 297 13.01 -1.56 8.12
C LEU A 297 12.82 -1.18 6.65
N SER A 298 11.78 -1.72 6.01
CA SER A 298 11.45 -1.45 4.62
C SER A 298 10.86 -0.04 4.41
N GLY A 299 10.97 0.48 3.18
CA GLY A 299 10.55 1.85 2.86
C GLY A 299 11.67 2.91 2.92
N ARG A 300 12.92 2.48 3.18
CA ARG A 300 14.14 3.31 3.06
C ARG A 300 14.95 3.03 1.78
N GLY A 301 14.28 2.61 0.71
CA GLY A 301 14.90 2.37 -0.60
C GLY A 301 14.52 1.04 -1.25
N ILE A 302 14.16 0.03 -0.45
CA ILE A 302 13.68 -1.28 -0.92
C ILE A 302 12.26 -1.50 -0.39
N ASP A 303 11.42 -2.06 -1.25
CA ASP A 303 10.00 -2.33 -1.01
C ASP A 303 9.80 -3.55 -0.09
N ASP A 304 8.80 -3.48 0.80
CA ASP A 304 8.50 -4.57 1.74
C ASP A 304 8.03 -5.84 1.04
N ASN A 305 7.49 -5.72 -0.17
CA ASN A 305 7.09 -6.86 -1.00
C ASN A 305 8.28 -7.69 -1.50
N LEU A 306 9.49 -7.11 -1.51
CA LEU A 306 10.72 -7.84 -1.82
C LEU A 306 11.37 -8.41 -0.55
N THR A 307 11.53 -7.59 0.47
CA THR A 307 12.36 -7.91 1.64
C THR A 307 11.69 -8.92 2.58
N VAL A 308 10.38 -8.78 2.84
CA VAL A 308 9.69 -9.60 3.84
C VAL A 308 9.71 -11.08 3.47
N PRO A 309 9.35 -11.51 2.25
CA PRO A 309 9.35 -12.93 1.93
C PRO A 309 10.76 -13.54 1.97
N LEU A 310 11.77 -12.78 1.51
CA LEU A 310 13.15 -13.26 1.47
C LEU A 310 13.77 -13.37 2.87
N VAL A 311 13.60 -12.35 3.72
CA VAL A 311 14.17 -12.34 5.07
C VAL A 311 13.46 -13.35 5.97
N ALA A 312 12.12 -13.34 5.99
CA ALA A 312 11.35 -14.29 6.77
C ALA A 312 11.61 -15.73 6.30
N GLY A 313 11.65 -15.95 4.98
CA GLY A 313 11.91 -17.26 4.42
C GLY A 313 13.33 -17.78 4.63
N ALA A 314 14.34 -16.91 4.61
CA ALA A 314 15.71 -17.27 4.95
C ALA A 314 15.83 -17.69 6.44
N VAL A 315 15.19 -16.96 7.34
CA VAL A 315 15.15 -17.34 8.77
C VAL A 315 14.42 -18.66 8.96
N ALA A 316 13.29 -18.87 8.27
CA ALA A 316 12.58 -20.14 8.30
C ALA A 316 13.47 -21.30 7.82
N ALA A 317 14.16 -21.15 6.69
CA ALA A 317 15.07 -22.16 6.16
C ALA A 317 16.18 -22.54 7.16
N LEU A 318 16.83 -21.52 7.76
CA LEU A 318 17.86 -21.72 8.77
C LEU A 318 17.32 -22.47 10.00
N LEU A 319 16.13 -22.12 10.48
CA LEU A 319 15.52 -22.77 11.65
C LEU A 319 15.01 -24.19 11.36
N LEU A 320 14.68 -24.48 10.11
CA LEU A 320 14.32 -25.83 9.66
C LEU A 320 15.56 -26.72 9.40
N GLY A 321 16.77 -26.14 9.44
CA GLY A 321 18.01 -26.87 9.19
C GLY A 321 18.22 -27.26 7.73
N ALA A 322 17.68 -26.46 6.80
CA ALA A 322 17.67 -26.71 5.36
C ALA A 322 18.49 -25.68 4.56
#